data_AF-A0A3D4G1J3-F1
#
_entry.id   AF-A0A3D4G1J3-F1
#
_cell.length_a   1.000
_cell.length_b   1.000
_cell.length_c   1.000
_cell.angle_alpha   90.00
_cell.angle_beta   90.00
_cell.angle_gamma   90.00
#
_symmetry.space_group_name_H-M   'P 1'
#
loop_
_entity.id
_entity.type
_entity.pdbx_description
1 polymer ?
#
loop_
_entity_poly.entity_id
_entity_poly.type
_entity_poly.pdbx_seq_one_letter_code
_entity_poly.pdbx_strand_id
1 'polypeptide(L)' 'VVPYEVFVEYGSEQNVKTAGLLQVEGKEYVVADGDILHVRFNV' A
#
# COMPACT_ATOMS: atom_id res chain seq x y z
N VAL A 1 -2.36 0.93 -1.08
CA VAL A 1 -1.29 0.60 -2.03
C VAL A 1 0.02 1.02 -1.41
N VAL A 2 0.99 0.12 -1.43
CA VAL A 2 2.33 0.35 -0.91
C VAL A 2 3.30 -0.35 -1.86
N PRO A 3 4.25 0.37 -2.49
CA PRO A 3 5.29 -0.27 -3.29
C PRO A 3 6.16 -1.21 -2.45
N TYR A 4 6.64 -2.30 -3.04
CA TYR A 4 7.48 -3.28 -2.33
C TYR A 4 8.71 -2.65 -1.67
N GLU A 5 9.40 -1.73 -2.36
CA GLU A 5 10.58 -1.04 -1.83
C GLU A 5 10.29 -0.29 -0.53
N VAL A 6 9.16 0.43 -0.50
CA VAL A 6 8.68 1.14 0.69
C VAL A 6 8.30 0.15 1.79
N PHE A 7 7.67 -0.97 1.44
CA PHE A 7 7.33 -1.98 2.43
C PHE A 7 8.59 -2.60 3.07
N VAL A 8 9.62 -2.87 2.27
CA VAL A 8 10.90 -3.42 2.75
C VAL A 8 11.66 -2.40 3.61
N GLU A 9 11.67 -1.13 3.23
CA GLU A 9 12.31 -0.05 4.00
C GLU A 9 11.69 0.11 5.40
N TYR A 10 10.35 0.04 5.49
CA TYR A 10 9.63 0.24 6.75
C TYR A 10 9.37 -1.05 7.54
N GLY A 11 9.57 -2.22 6.92
CA GLY A 11 9.54 -3.55 7.52
C GLY A 11 8.17 -4.06 7.98
N SER A 12 7.14 -3.20 8.03
CA SER A 12 5.78 -3.61 8.39
C SER A 12 4.71 -2.65 7.86
N GLU A 13 3.50 -3.17 7.62
CA GLU A 13 2.34 -2.36 7.21
C GLU A 13 1.99 -1.28 8.25
N GLN A 14 2.13 -1.57 9.55
CA GLN A 14 1.89 -0.60 10.62
C GLN A 14 2.85 0.59 10.55
N ASN A 15 4.13 0.36 10.24
CA ASN A 15 5.12 1.42 10.11
C ASN A 15 4.84 2.28 8.88
N VAL A 16 4.53 1.65 7.74
CA VAL A 16 4.13 2.36 6.51
C VAL A 16 2.86 3.21 6.74
N LYS A 17 1.88 2.67 7.49
CA LYS A 17 0.66 3.39 7.86
C LYS A 17 0.94 4.55 8.81
N THR A 18 1.79 4.36 9.81
CA THR A 18 2.20 5.41 10.77
C THR A 18 3.01 6.51 10.08
N ALA A 19 3.82 6.14 9.09
CA ALA A 19 4.58 7.08 8.25
C ALA A 19 3.71 7.84 7.24
N GLY A 20 2.41 7.52 7.13
CA GLY A 20 1.51 8.19 6.18
C GLY A 20 1.74 7.81 4.72
N LEU A 21 2.48 6.73 4.46
CA LEU A 21 2.83 6.27 3.11
C LEU A 21 1.83 5.26 2.53
N LEU A 22 0.85 4.84 3.34
CA LEU A 22 -0.20 3.93 2.89
C LEU A 22 -1.24 4.69 2.06
N GLN A 23 -1.24 4.46 0.75
CA GLN A 23 -2.15 5.14 -0.17
C GLN A 23 -3.48 4.39 -0.27
N VAL A 24 -4.60 5.10 -0.34
CA VAL A 24 -5.93 4.50 -0.57
C VAL A 24 -6.33 4.88 -1.98
N GLU A 25 -6.26 3.90 -2.87
CA GLU A 25 -6.49 4.10 -4.29
C GLU A 25 -7.85 3.57 -4.73
N GLY A 26 -8.42 4.24 -5.73
CA GLY A 26 -9.73 3.91 -6.30
C GLY A 26 -9.67 2.89 -7.43
N LYS A 27 -10.81 2.67 -8.08
CA LYS A 27 -10.94 1.70 -9.20
C LYS A 27 -10.12 2.04 -10.44
N GLU A 28 -9.71 3.30 -10.58
CA GLU A 28 -8.93 3.80 -11.73
C GLU A 28 -7.41 3.62 -11.55
N TYR A 29 -6.98 3.12 -10.39
CA TYR A 29 -5.58 2.92 -10.10
C TYR A 29 -5.00 1.78 -10.92
N VAL A 30 -3.93 2.09 -11.66
CA VAL A 30 -3.17 1.11 -12.43
C VAL A 30 -2.13 0.51 -11.50
N VAL A 31 -2.31 -0.77 -11.18
CA VAL A 31 -1.38 -1.54 -10.36
C VAL A 31 -0.03 -1.67 -11.07
N ALA A 32 1.05 -1.34 -10.36
CA ALA A 32 2.41 -1.56 -10.82
C ALA A 32 2.97 -2.88 -10.27
N ASP A 33 4.01 -3.39 -10.93
CA ASP A 33 4.73 -4.57 -10.45
C ASP A 33 5.35 -4.30 -9.07
N GLY A 34 5.19 -5.24 -8.15
CA GLY A 34 5.65 -5.09 -6.77
C GLY A 34 4.73 -4.27 -5.85
N ASP A 35 3.55 -3.84 -6.30
CA ASP A 35 2.60 -3.18 -5.38
C ASP A 35 1.97 -4.18 -4.40
N ILE A 36 2.03 -3.81 -3.13
CA ILE A 36 1.32 -4.48 -2.04
C ILE A 36 -0.02 -3.78 -1.85
N LEU A 37 -1.10 -4.52 -2.08
CA LEU A 37 -2.47 -4.01 -2.08
C LEU A 37 -3.27 -4.60 -0.93
N HIS A 38 -3.75 -3.72 -0.06
CA HIS A 38 -4.80 -4.04 0.90
C HIS A 38 -6.16 -3.66 0.29
N VAL A 39 -6.79 -4.62 -0.38
CA VAL A 39 -8.11 -4.42 -1.01
C VAL A 39 -9.20 -4.50 0.05
N ARG A 40 -9.93 -3.39 0.24
CA ARG A 40 -11.13 -3.37 1.08
C ARG A 40 -12.34 -3.69 0.22
N PHE A 41 -13.02 -4.78 0.53
CA PHE A 41 -14.32 -5.10 -0.06
C PHE A 41 -15.34 -5.16 1.07
N ASN A 42 -16.51 -4.55 0.85
CA ASN A 42 -17.62 -4.47 1.81
C ASN A 42 -17.27 -3.69 3.10
N VAL A 43 -17.53 -2.37 3.08
CA VAL A 43 -17.57 -1.55 4.31
C VAL A 43 -18.95 -1.69 4.93
#